data_AF-A0A3A8HVN3-F1
#
_entry.id   AF-A0A3A8HVN3-F1
#
_cell.length_a   1.000
_cell.length_b   1.000
_cell.length_c   1.000
_cell.angle_alpha   90.00
_cell.angle_beta   90.00
_cell.angle_gamma   90.00
#
_symmetry.space_group_name_H-M   'P 1'
#
loop_
_entity.id
_entity.type
_entity.pdbx_description
1 polymer ?
#
loop_
_entity_poly.entity_id
_entity_poly.type
_entity_poly.pdbx_seq_one_letter_code
_entity_poly.pdbx_strand_id
1 'polypeptide(L)'
;MAATSTIRSPASAAVLLALVGCGSATVGGGGSPARAKWVGSVVRTPDGGQLRTTIYYGPWQCSAAFLVRCESKCAAQGYPLMGCMWLADIKGDWQGRYLFMPAEAGGRLAITHCCCDYPKVSDGKWRRDTWKNSRNAFRDEWGREFGGWPSTGGVNWQGHHIFDLRHGGAPVARDNVLPVPDDVHGVLNREYPACYAPGGQWLKPGPERPYVD
;
A
#
# COMPACT_ATOMS: atom_id res chain seq x y z
N MET A 1 -18.58 80.43 23.43
CA MET A 1 -18.01 80.05 22.11
C MET A 1 -17.63 78.58 22.15
N ALA A 2 -17.97 77.88 21.06
CA ALA A 2 -17.51 76.57 20.61
C ALA A 2 -17.75 75.33 21.48
N ALA A 3 -18.70 74.51 21.02
CA ALA A 3 -18.69 73.06 21.14
C ALA A 3 -17.61 72.46 20.23
N THR A 4 -17.06 71.28 20.57
CA THR A 4 -17.02 70.11 19.67
C THR A 4 -16.40 68.88 20.34
N SER A 5 -17.11 67.76 20.16
CA SER A 5 -16.75 66.38 20.45
C SER A 5 -15.50 65.91 19.70
N THR A 6 -14.82 64.89 20.22
CA THR A 6 -14.12 63.81 19.47
C THR A 6 -13.30 62.99 20.50
N ILE A 7 -13.06 61.68 20.46
CA ILE A 7 -13.49 60.52 19.66
C ILE A 7 -13.21 59.32 20.59
N ARG A 8 -14.15 58.39 20.73
CA ARG A 8 -13.84 57.03 21.21
C ARG A 8 -13.05 56.33 20.11
N SER A 9 -11.92 55.71 20.44
CA SER A 9 -11.39 54.62 19.62
C SER A 9 -10.74 53.53 20.47
N PRO A 10 -10.96 52.26 20.11
CA PRO A 10 -10.60 51.09 20.89
C PRO A 10 -9.22 50.55 20.48
N ALA A 11 -8.48 50.00 21.42
CA ALA A 11 -7.30 49.18 21.13
C ALA A 11 -7.09 48.24 22.32
N SER A 12 -6.81 46.95 22.19
CA SER A 12 -6.80 46.01 21.08
C SER A 12 -6.76 44.66 21.77
N ALA A 13 -7.85 43.88 21.74
CA ALA A 13 -7.83 42.51 22.22
C ALA A 13 -7.22 41.64 21.11
N ALA A 14 -5.92 41.39 21.19
CA ALA A 14 -5.25 40.42 20.32
C ALA A 14 -5.73 39.02 20.68
N VAL A 15 -6.73 38.52 19.95
CA VAL A 15 -7.11 37.11 19.98
C VAL A 15 -6.05 36.34 19.21
N LEU A 16 -5.18 35.64 19.94
CA LEU A 16 -4.29 34.61 19.40
C LEU A 16 -5.15 33.43 18.94
N LEU A 17 -5.58 33.46 17.67
CA LEU A 17 -6.08 32.28 16.97
C LEU A 17 -4.91 31.32 16.77
N ALA A 18 -4.76 30.38 17.71
CA ALA A 18 -3.94 29.20 17.49
C ALA A 18 -4.55 28.41 16.33
N LEU A 19 -3.95 28.57 15.14
CA LEU A 19 -4.16 27.66 14.03
C LEU A 19 -3.63 26.29 14.47
N VAL A 20 -4.55 25.43 14.92
CA VAL A 20 -4.33 23.99 14.99
C VAL A 20 -4.20 23.53 13.53
N GLY A 21 -2.97 23.56 13.01
CA GLY A 21 -2.65 22.86 11.80
C GLY A 21 -2.95 21.38 12.03
N CYS A 22 -3.89 20.83 11.27
CA CYS A 22 -4.05 19.39 11.11
C CYS A 22 -2.84 18.82 10.34
N GLY A 23 -1.64 18.95 10.91
CA GLY A 23 -0.49 18.17 10.53
C GLY A 23 -0.66 16.80 11.16
N SER A 24 -1.04 15.81 10.37
CA SER A 24 -1.03 14.39 10.77
C SER A 24 0.40 13.89 10.96
N ALA A 25 1.17 14.47 11.88
CA ALA A 25 2.40 13.90 12.40
C ALA A 25 2.01 12.87 13.48
N THR A 26 1.37 11.79 13.04
CA THR A 26 1.23 10.58 13.87
C THR A 26 2.57 9.86 13.85
N VAL A 27 3.51 10.32 14.67
CA VAL A 27 4.68 9.54 15.07
C VAL A 27 4.19 8.45 16.02
N GLY A 28 3.57 7.41 15.45
CA GLY A 28 3.17 6.21 16.17
C GLY A 28 4.33 5.22 16.14
N GLY A 29 5.09 5.14 17.23
CA GLY A 29 6.10 4.11 17.46
C GLY A 29 5.47 2.73 17.59
N GLY A 30 6.17 1.70 17.06
CA GLY A 30 5.82 0.29 17.24
C GLY A 30 5.97 -0.63 16.02
N GLY A 31 6.28 -0.10 14.83
CA GLY A 31 6.47 -0.91 13.62
C GLY A 31 7.88 -1.49 13.50
N SER A 32 8.00 -2.75 13.10
CA SER A 32 9.27 -3.32 12.62
C SER A 32 9.70 -2.62 11.33
N PRO A 33 11.01 -2.49 11.01
CA PRO A 33 11.40 -1.98 9.69
C PRO A 33 10.76 -2.82 8.58
N ALA A 34 10.41 -2.18 7.46
CA ALA A 34 9.96 -2.92 6.29
C ALA A 34 11.07 -3.88 5.83
N ARG A 35 10.69 -5.08 5.34
CA ARG A 35 11.67 -6.11 4.95
C ARG A 35 12.51 -5.67 3.77
N ALA A 36 11.89 -4.93 2.86
CA ALA A 36 12.54 -4.24 1.77
C ALA A 36 11.72 -3.00 1.40
N LYS A 37 12.31 -2.12 0.60
CA LYS A 37 11.57 -1.09 -0.10
C LYS A 37 12.09 -0.89 -1.51
N TRP A 38 11.19 -0.54 -2.41
CA TRP A 38 11.50 -0.03 -3.73
C TRP A 38 11.14 1.44 -3.80
N VAL A 39 12.05 2.27 -4.30
CA VAL A 39 11.79 3.69 -4.55
C VAL A 39 11.78 3.88 -6.06
N GLY A 40 10.61 4.23 -6.59
CA GLY A 40 10.43 4.53 -7.99
C GLY A 40 11.06 5.87 -8.39
N SER A 41 11.29 6.02 -9.69
CA SER A 41 11.69 7.29 -10.28
C SER A 41 10.64 8.37 -10.02
N VAL A 42 11.07 9.63 -9.99
CA VAL A 42 10.14 10.76 -9.94
C VAL A 42 9.46 10.91 -11.30
N VAL A 43 8.14 10.97 -11.29
CA VAL A 43 7.30 11.19 -12.47
C VAL A 43 6.68 12.58 -12.38
N ARG A 44 6.66 13.33 -13.48
CA ARG A 44 5.96 14.62 -13.54
C ARG A 44 4.46 14.39 -13.68
N THR A 45 3.67 15.06 -12.85
CA THR A 45 2.21 15.02 -12.94
C THR A 45 1.68 16.08 -13.91
N PRO A 46 0.48 15.90 -14.50
CA PRO A 46 -0.07 16.82 -15.50
C PRO A 46 -0.23 18.28 -15.03
N ASP A 47 -0.36 18.49 -13.71
CA ASP A 47 -0.44 19.80 -13.05
C ASP A 47 0.94 20.46 -12.80
N GLY A 48 2.02 19.85 -13.29
CA GLY A 48 3.39 20.35 -13.12
C GLY A 48 4.03 19.95 -11.79
N GLY A 49 3.37 19.12 -10.98
CA GLY A 49 3.95 18.50 -9.79
C GLY A 49 4.90 17.34 -10.08
N GLN A 50 5.38 16.72 -9.01
CA GLN A 50 6.27 15.58 -9.00
C GLN A 50 5.69 14.51 -8.08
N LEU A 51 5.57 13.28 -8.58
CA LEU A 51 5.15 12.11 -7.83
C LEU A 51 6.31 11.14 -7.68
N ARG A 52 6.54 10.65 -6.47
CA ARG A 52 7.44 9.53 -6.19
C ARG A 52 6.64 8.39 -5.56
N THR A 53 6.70 7.22 -6.18
CA THR A 53 6.10 6.01 -5.64
C THR A 53 7.15 5.24 -4.84
N THR A 54 6.81 4.79 -3.63
CA THR A 54 7.62 3.88 -2.82
C THR A 54 6.78 2.66 -2.47
N ILE A 55 7.31 1.45 -2.66
CA ILE A 55 6.66 0.22 -2.21
C ILE A 55 7.45 -0.31 -1.01
N TYR A 56 6.79 -0.48 0.11
CA TYR A 56 7.32 -1.14 1.30
C TYR A 56 6.80 -2.57 1.36
N TYR A 57 7.67 -3.52 1.69
CA TYR A 57 7.32 -4.94 1.65
C TYR A 57 7.30 -5.58 3.04
N GLY A 58 6.27 -6.41 3.26
CA GLY A 58 6.10 -7.26 4.43
C GLY A 58 6.73 -8.65 4.22
N PRO A 59 6.12 -9.74 4.72
CA PRO A 59 4.73 -9.82 5.20
C PRO A 59 4.56 -9.38 6.65
N TRP A 60 3.43 -8.73 6.93
CA TRP A 60 2.99 -8.35 8.27
C TRP A 60 1.58 -8.86 8.55
N GLN A 61 1.23 -8.99 9.82
CA GLN A 61 -0.15 -9.28 10.21
C GLN A 61 -1.05 -8.12 9.78
N CYS A 62 -2.23 -8.45 9.26
CA CYS A 62 -3.25 -7.45 8.99
C CYS A 62 -3.73 -6.77 10.26
N SER A 63 -4.04 -5.47 10.18
CA SER A 63 -4.73 -4.79 11.28
C SER A 63 -6.14 -5.36 11.50
N ALA A 64 -6.76 -5.03 12.62
CA ALA A 64 -8.12 -5.47 12.92
C ALA A 64 -9.11 -5.05 11.81
N ALA A 65 -8.97 -3.84 11.26
CA ALA A 65 -9.81 -3.37 10.17
C ALA A 65 -9.65 -4.20 8.88
N PHE A 66 -8.44 -4.63 8.55
CA PHE A 66 -8.20 -5.48 7.39
C PHE A 66 -8.68 -6.92 7.60
N LEU A 67 -8.54 -7.46 8.81
CA LEU A 67 -9.13 -8.76 9.16
C LEU A 67 -10.66 -8.76 8.94
N VAL A 68 -11.36 -7.75 9.45
CA VAL A 68 -12.83 -7.62 9.27
C VAL A 68 -13.21 -7.50 7.78
N ARG A 69 -12.44 -6.76 6.98
CA ARG A 69 -12.67 -6.71 5.52
C ARG A 69 -12.47 -8.07 4.87
N CYS A 70 -11.43 -8.80 5.26
CA CYS A 70 -11.17 -10.13 4.71
C CYS A 70 -12.25 -11.13 5.13
N GLU A 71 -12.71 -11.08 6.38
CA GLU A 71 -13.80 -11.92 6.88
C GLU A 71 -15.09 -11.66 6.09
N SER A 72 -15.46 -10.39 5.92
CA SER A 72 -16.61 -10.00 5.09
C SER A 72 -16.47 -10.50 3.64
N LYS A 73 -15.28 -10.36 3.04
CA LYS A 73 -15.00 -10.81 1.68
C LYS A 73 -15.10 -12.33 1.53
N CYS A 74 -14.59 -13.10 2.48
CA CYS A 74 -14.65 -14.56 2.46
C CYS A 74 -16.09 -15.04 2.69
N ALA A 75 -16.78 -14.46 3.67
CA ALA A 75 -18.16 -14.81 4.01
C ALA A 75 -19.12 -14.52 2.84
N ALA A 76 -18.93 -13.41 2.11
CA ALA A 76 -19.70 -13.10 0.90
C ALA A 76 -19.55 -14.15 -0.21
N GLN A 77 -18.50 -14.96 -0.16
CA GLN A 77 -18.25 -16.06 -1.11
C GLN A 77 -18.56 -17.44 -0.49
N GLY A 78 -19.08 -17.49 0.73
CA GLY A 78 -19.42 -18.72 1.43
C GLY A 78 -18.25 -19.46 2.07
N TYR A 79 -17.11 -18.79 2.27
CA TYR A 79 -15.91 -19.40 2.86
C TYR A 79 -15.53 -18.73 4.19
N PRO A 80 -15.03 -19.49 5.18
CA PRO A 80 -14.40 -18.90 6.35
C PRO A 80 -13.07 -18.24 5.99
N LEU A 81 -12.67 -17.24 6.79
CA LEU A 81 -11.34 -16.65 6.74
C LEU A 81 -10.33 -17.56 7.48
N MET A 82 -9.25 -17.93 6.81
CA MET A 82 -8.15 -18.72 7.36
C MET A 82 -6.97 -17.86 7.81
N GLY A 83 -6.82 -16.66 7.24
CA GLY A 83 -5.78 -15.71 7.60
C GLY A 83 -5.81 -14.45 6.74
N CYS A 84 -5.12 -13.41 7.20
CA CYS A 84 -4.90 -12.17 6.46
C CYS A 84 -3.43 -11.75 6.53
N MET A 85 -2.82 -11.59 5.37
CA MET A 85 -1.45 -11.08 5.23
C MET A 85 -1.46 -9.68 4.65
N TRP A 86 -0.74 -8.76 5.27
CA TRP A 86 -0.39 -7.48 4.67
C TRP A 86 0.93 -7.64 3.93
N LEU A 87 0.87 -7.66 2.60
CA LEU A 87 1.99 -7.99 1.73
C LEU A 87 2.90 -6.80 1.48
N ALA A 88 2.29 -5.65 1.23
CA ALA A 88 3.00 -4.43 0.88
C ALA A 88 2.17 -3.19 1.17
N ASP A 89 2.85 -2.05 1.19
CA ASP A 89 2.25 -0.73 1.13
C ASP A 89 2.82 0.03 -0.06
N ILE A 90 1.93 0.56 -0.89
CA ILE A 90 2.30 1.46 -1.99
C ILE A 90 2.05 2.88 -1.49
N LYS A 91 3.12 3.65 -1.30
CA LYS A 91 3.09 5.06 -0.91
C LYS A 91 3.32 5.93 -2.14
N GLY A 92 2.48 6.93 -2.34
CA GLY A 92 2.69 7.99 -3.32
C GLY A 92 2.95 9.30 -2.60
N ASP A 93 4.13 9.89 -2.83
CA ASP A 93 4.53 11.20 -2.31
C ASP A 93 4.48 12.21 -3.46
N TRP A 94 3.55 13.15 -3.41
CA TRP A 94 3.38 14.22 -4.39
C TRP A 94 3.88 15.56 -3.85
N GLN A 95 4.60 16.30 -4.67
CA GLN A 95 5.06 17.66 -4.40
C GLN A 95 4.72 18.55 -5.60
N GLY A 96 4.15 19.73 -5.35
CA GLY A 96 3.80 20.65 -6.41
C GLY A 96 3.37 22.00 -5.89
N ARG A 97 2.39 22.62 -6.56
CA ARG A 97 1.84 23.91 -6.16
C ARG A 97 0.33 23.86 -6.11
N TYR A 98 -0.25 24.44 -5.06
CA TYR A 98 -1.68 24.69 -4.94
C TYR A 98 -1.88 26.18 -4.68
N LEU A 99 -2.71 26.84 -5.50
CA LEU A 99 -2.91 28.30 -5.45
C LEU A 99 -1.59 29.10 -5.38
N PHE A 100 -0.64 28.73 -6.24
CA PHE A 100 0.71 29.31 -6.34
C PHE A 100 1.62 29.10 -5.13
N MET A 101 1.20 28.43 -4.07
CA MET A 101 2.03 28.08 -2.91
C MET A 101 2.59 26.66 -3.05
N PRO A 102 3.80 26.37 -2.53
CA PRO A 102 4.29 24.99 -2.42
C PRO A 102 3.28 24.12 -1.66
N ALA A 103 3.03 22.91 -2.18
CA ALA A 103 2.11 21.96 -1.58
C ALA A 103 2.70 20.55 -1.65
N GLU A 104 2.39 19.75 -0.63
CA GLU A 104 2.69 18.34 -0.59
C GLU A 104 1.41 17.57 -0.30
N ALA A 105 1.27 16.42 -0.94
CA ALA A 105 0.16 15.51 -0.75
C ALA A 105 0.68 14.08 -0.86
N GLY A 106 -0.07 13.13 -0.32
CA GLY A 106 0.33 11.76 -0.45
C GLY A 106 -0.70 10.80 0.11
N GLY A 107 -0.52 9.55 -0.25
CA GLY A 107 -1.40 8.47 0.16
C GLY A 107 -0.64 7.16 0.28
N ARG A 108 -1.25 6.22 0.97
CA ARG A 108 -0.73 4.88 1.15
C ARG A 108 -1.85 3.89 0.85
N LEU A 109 -1.56 2.91 0.01
CA LEU A 109 -2.43 1.81 -0.34
C LEU A 109 -1.84 0.52 0.22
N ALA A 110 -2.56 -0.09 1.17
CA ALA A 110 -2.22 -1.41 1.67
C ALA A 110 -2.62 -2.50 0.68
N ILE A 111 -1.68 -3.38 0.36
CA ILE A 111 -1.90 -4.59 -0.42
C ILE A 111 -2.02 -5.75 0.55
N THR A 112 -3.23 -6.30 0.67
CA THR A 112 -3.54 -7.40 1.58
C THR A 112 -3.97 -8.64 0.82
N HIS A 113 -3.68 -9.80 1.39
CA HIS A 113 -4.11 -11.10 0.91
C HIS A 113 -5.02 -11.74 1.95
N CYS A 114 -6.28 -11.95 1.58
CA CYS A 114 -7.25 -12.69 2.37
C CYS A 114 -7.16 -14.18 2.00
N CYS A 115 -6.71 -15.00 2.94
CA CYS A 115 -6.65 -16.44 2.79
C CYS A 115 -8.01 -17.01 3.18
N CYS A 116 -8.98 -17.01 2.26
CA CYS A 116 -10.24 -17.72 2.49
C CYS A 116 -10.03 -19.23 2.28
N ASP A 117 -10.87 -20.07 2.85
CA ASP A 117 -10.82 -21.53 2.70
C ASP A 117 -11.27 -22.02 1.30
N TYR A 118 -10.66 -21.46 0.26
CA TYR A 118 -10.95 -21.83 -1.11
C TYR A 118 -10.44 -23.24 -1.42
N PRO A 119 -11.19 -24.03 -2.20
CA PRO A 119 -10.64 -25.27 -2.74
C PRO A 119 -9.46 -24.97 -3.65
N LYS A 120 -8.48 -25.86 -3.65
CA LYS A 120 -7.34 -25.78 -4.56
C LYS A 120 -7.79 -26.03 -5.99
N VAL A 121 -7.29 -25.22 -6.92
CA VAL A 121 -7.59 -25.39 -8.34
C VAL A 121 -6.88 -26.62 -8.93
N SER A 122 -7.54 -27.28 -9.89
CA SER A 122 -6.96 -28.41 -10.64
C SER A 122 -6.00 -27.98 -11.75
N ASP A 123 -6.12 -26.75 -12.24
CA ASP A 123 -5.37 -26.17 -13.37
C ASP A 123 -4.07 -25.45 -12.94
N GLY A 124 -3.54 -25.73 -11.75
CA GLY A 124 -2.41 -24.98 -11.18
C GLY A 124 -1.13 -25.00 -12.03
N LYS A 125 -0.90 -26.08 -12.81
CA LYS A 125 0.21 -26.12 -13.78
C LYS A 125 0.01 -25.13 -14.91
N TRP A 126 -1.19 -25.10 -15.51
CA TRP A 126 -1.53 -24.17 -16.57
C TRP A 126 -1.33 -22.72 -16.13
N ARG A 127 -1.79 -22.35 -14.93
CA ARG A 127 -1.62 -20.98 -14.38
C ARG A 127 -0.15 -20.57 -14.28
N ARG A 128 0.70 -21.46 -13.75
CA ARG A 128 2.14 -21.22 -13.64
C ARG A 128 2.81 -21.07 -15.00
N ASP A 129 2.44 -21.94 -15.95
CA ASP A 129 2.99 -21.88 -17.31
C ASP A 129 2.54 -20.60 -18.03
N THR A 130 1.28 -20.18 -17.87
CA THR A 130 0.78 -18.89 -18.39
C THR A 130 1.60 -17.72 -17.85
N TRP A 131 1.83 -17.64 -16.54
CA TRP A 131 2.68 -16.59 -15.98
C TRP A 131 4.11 -16.64 -16.56
N LYS A 132 4.73 -17.83 -16.58
CA LYS A 132 6.10 -18.01 -17.09
C LYS A 132 6.25 -17.51 -18.52
N ASN A 133 5.25 -17.77 -19.36
CA ASN A 133 5.26 -17.41 -20.78
C ASN A 133 4.92 -15.93 -21.02
N SER A 134 4.11 -15.31 -20.16
CA SER A 134 3.62 -13.94 -20.35
C SER A 134 4.37 -12.88 -19.54
N ARG A 135 5.19 -13.26 -18.55
CA ARG A 135 5.80 -12.31 -17.60
C ARG A 135 6.61 -11.18 -18.26
N ASN A 136 7.24 -11.42 -19.41
CA ASN A 136 8.00 -10.35 -20.08
C ASN A 136 7.07 -9.28 -20.64
N ALA A 137 6.04 -9.69 -21.39
CA ALA A 137 5.02 -8.76 -21.90
C ALA A 137 4.30 -8.02 -20.77
N PHE A 138 3.97 -8.72 -19.67
CA PHE A 138 3.37 -8.11 -18.49
C PHE A 138 4.26 -7.00 -17.90
N ARG A 139 5.57 -7.24 -17.80
CA ARG A 139 6.54 -6.26 -17.30
C ARG A 139 6.69 -5.06 -18.23
N ASP A 140 6.64 -5.28 -19.54
CA ASP A 140 6.69 -4.20 -20.52
C ASP A 140 5.43 -3.32 -20.45
N GLU A 141 4.26 -3.92 -20.28
CA GLU A 141 2.98 -3.21 -20.09
C GLU A 141 2.96 -2.42 -18.78
N TRP A 142 3.39 -3.04 -17.67
CA TRP A 142 3.63 -2.33 -16.41
C TRP A 142 4.59 -1.15 -16.64
N GLY A 143 5.66 -1.42 -17.38
CA GLY A 143 6.69 -0.51 -17.87
C GLY A 143 6.17 0.84 -18.34
N ARG A 144 5.12 0.77 -19.17
CA ARG A 144 4.51 1.92 -19.85
C ARG A 144 3.69 2.81 -18.92
N GLU A 145 3.17 2.27 -17.82
CA GLU A 145 2.31 3.02 -16.90
C GLU A 145 3.07 3.56 -15.69
N PHE A 146 4.03 2.81 -15.18
CA PHE A 146 4.62 3.09 -13.86
C PHE A 146 6.16 3.27 -13.88
N GLY A 147 6.78 3.24 -15.08
CA GLY A 147 8.24 3.24 -15.26
C GLY A 147 8.80 1.83 -15.45
N GLY A 148 10.11 1.63 -15.52
CA GLY A 148 10.67 0.30 -15.71
C GLY A 148 10.33 -0.67 -14.56
N TRP A 149 10.08 -1.95 -14.88
CA TRP A 149 9.88 -2.98 -13.85
C TRP A 149 11.08 -3.02 -12.89
N PRO A 150 10.85 -3.14 -11.56
CA PRO A 150 11.93 -3.15 -10.58
C PRO A 150 12.97 -4.24 -10.84
N SER A 151 14.25 -3.89 -10.69
CA SER A 151 15.37 -4.82 -10.86
C SER A 151 16.54 -4.51 -9.91
N THR A 152 17.35 -5.53 -9.63
CA THR A 152 18.61 -5.39 -8.89
C THR A 152 19.72 -6.02 -9.72
N GLY A 153 20.78 -5.27 -10.02
CA GLY A 153 21.89 -5.77 -10.84
C GLY A 153 21.47 -6.23 -12.24
N GLY A 154 20.44 -5.61 -12.83
CA GLY A 154 19.88 -6.01 -14.13
C GLY A 154 18.96 -7.25 -14.08
N VAL A 155 18.78 -7.86 -12.92
CA VAL A 155 17.84 -8.98 -12.72
C VAL A 155 16.49 -8.43 -12.29
N ASN A 156 15.47 -8.66 -13.12
CA ASN A 156 14.09 -8.27 -12.83
C ASN A 156 13.58 -9.00 -11.59
N TRP A 157 12.97 -8.24 -10.69
CA TRP A 157 12.27 -8.76 -9.51
C TRP A 157 11.16 -9.73 -9.88
N GLN A 158 10.80 -10.64 -8.97
CA GLN A 158 9.72 -11.59 -9.20
C GLN A 158 8.37 -10.88 -9.26
N GLY A 159 7.43 -11.44 -10.03
CA GLY A 159 6.02 -11.06 -9.94
C GLY A 159 5.35 -11.98 -8.93
N HIS A 160 5.04 -11.44 -7.76
CA HIS A 160 4.32 -12.13 -6.70
C HIS A 160 2.82 -12.06 -6.94
N HIS A 161 2.12 -13.20 -6.93
CA HIS A 161 0.67 -13.22 -7.06
C HIS A 161 -0.01 -12.89 -5.73
N ILE A 162 -0.71 -11.74 -5.66
CA ILE A 162 -1.39 -11.26 -4.45
C ILE A 162 -2.45 -12.28 -4.04
N PHE A 163 -3.34 -12.65 -4.96
CA PHE A 163 -4.21 -13.82 -4.84
C PHE A 163 -3.49 -15.04 -5.40
N ASP A 164 -3.26 -16.02 -4.53
CA ASP A 164 -2.47 -17.20 -4.82
C ASP A 164 -3.02 -18.01 -6.02
N LEU A 165 -2.11 -18.41 -6.92
CA LEU A 165 -2.48 -19.19 -8.11
C LEU A 165 -3.14 -20.53 -7.74
N ARG A 166 -2.74 -21.14 -6.62
CA ARG A 166 -3.30 -22.43 -6.18
C ARG A 166 -4.76 -22.32 -5.74
N HIS A 167 -5.22 -21.12 -5.40
CA HIS A 167 -6.57 -20.86 -4.91
C HIS A 167 -7.39 -20.00 -5.89
N GLY A 168 -6.99 -19.93 -7.16
CA GLY A 168 -7.76 -19.27 -8.21
C GLY A 168 -7.21 -17.93 -8.67
N GLY A 169 -6.05 -17.50 -8.16
CA GLY A 169 -5.29 -16.34 -8.64
C GLY A 169 -5.17 -16.29 -10.16
N ALA A 170 -5.55 -15.17 -10.76
CA ALA A 170 -5.39 -14.95 -12.19
C ALA A 170 -3.89 -14.69 -12.49
N PRO A 171 -3.27 -15.42 -13.43
CA PRO A 171 -1.82 -15.40 -13.60
C PRO A 171 -1.25 -14.10 -14.16
N VAL A 172 -2.06 -13.31 -14.86
CA VAL A 172 -1.63 -12.09 -15.57
C VAL A 172 -2.57 -10.90 -15.31
N ALA A 173 -3.44 -10.98 -14.31
CA ALA A 173 -4.28 -9.84 -13.95
C ALA A 173 -3.43 -8.74 -13.33
N ARG A 174 -3.61 -7.49 -13.79
CA ARG A 174 -2.77 -6.34 -13.40
C ARG A 174 -2.83 -6.03 -11.92
N ASP A 175 -3.99 -6.25 -11.31
CA ASP A 175 -4.27 -6.08 -9.89
C ASP A 175 -3.86 -7.30 -9.04
N ASN A 176 -3.35 -8.37 -9.67
CA ASN A 176 -2.97 -9.60 -9.00
C ASN A 176 -1.45 -9.84 -8.94
N VAL A 177 -0.62 -8.98 -9.55
CA VAL A 177 0.84 -9.20 -9.60
C VAL A 177 1.58 -8.00 -9.03
N LEU A 178 2.38 -8.24 -7.99
CA LEU A 178 3.22 -7.23 -7.34
C LEU A 178 4.71 -7.52 -7.67
N PRO A 179 5.51 -6.54 -8.11
CA PRO A 179 6.97 -6.73 -8.17
C PRO A 179 7.52 -6.87 -6.75
N VAL A 180 8.25 -7.95 -6.47
CA VAL A 180 8.82 -8.24 -5.15
C VAL A 180 10.27 -8.72 -5.31
N PRO A 181 11.23 -8.21 -4.52
CA PRO A 181 12.62 -8.67 -4.60
C PRO A 181 12.71 -10.15 -4.19
N ASP A 182 13.70 -10.87 -4.73
CA ASP A 182 13.77 -12.33 -4.67
C ASP A 182 13.74 -12.89 -3.24
N ASP A 183 14.40 -12.23 -2.30
CA ASP A 183 14.47 -12.60 -0.88
C ASP A 183 13.10 -12.48 -0.19
N VAL A 184 12.39 -11.37 -0.42
CA VAL A 184 11.04 -11.17 0.09
C VAL A 184 10.05 -12.12 -0.57
N HIS A 185 10.15 -12.32 -1.88
CA HIS A 185 9.30 -13.27 -2.61
C HIS A 185 9.48 -14.69 -2.06
N GLY A 186 10.70 -15.08 -1.71
CA GLY A 186 10.99 -16.33 -1.02
C GLY A 186 10.30 -16.45 0.34
N VAL A 187 10.25 -15.36 1.13
CA VAL A 187 9.50 -15.32 2.40
C VAL A 187 8.00 -15.47 2.17
N LEU A 188 7.42 -14.69 1.25
CA LEU A 188 5.98 -14.76 0.95
C LEU A 188 5.53 -16.16 0.55
N ASN A 189 6.29 -16.84 -0.32
CA ASN A 189 5.98 -18.21 -0.75
C ASN A 189 5.97 -19.23 0.39
N ARG A 190 6.78 -19.02 1.45
CA ARG A 190 6.78 -19.87 2.64
C ARG A 190 5.62 -19.57 3.58
N GLU A 191 5.20 -18.31 3.66
CA GLU A 191 4.13 -17.87 4.56
C GLU A 191 2.73 -18.12 4.00
N TYR A 192 2.55 -18.13 2.68
CA TYR A 192 1.24 -18.38 2.04
C TYR A 192 0.58 -19.68 2.54
N PRO A 193 1.25 -20.85 2.51
CA PRO A 193 0.68 -22.07 3.09
C PRO A 193 0.26 -21.93 4.56
N ALA A 194 1.02 -21.18 5.37
CA ALA A 194 0.69 -20.94 6.77
C ALA A 194 -0.52 -20.01 6.95
N CYS A 195 -0.77 -19.10 5.99
CA CYS A 195 -1.94 -18.23 6.00
C CYS A 195 -3.24 -18.98 5.69
N TYR A 196 -3.17 -20.05 4.89
CA TYR A 196 -4.30 -20.96 4.66
C TYR A 196 -4.47 -22.02 5.76
N ALA A 197 -3.60 -22.03 6.79
CA ALA A 197 -3.71 -22.99 7.89
C ALA A 197 -4.67 -22.47 8.98
N PRO A 198 -5.64 -23.28 9.45
CA PRO A 198 -6.58 -22.86 10.50
C PRO A 198 -5.86 -22.43 11.78
N GLY A 199 -6.31 -21.32 12.38
CA GLY A 199 -5.80 -20.84 13.68
C GLY A 199 -4.34 -20.34 13.65
N GLY A 200 -3.78 -20.10 12.47
CA GLY A 200 -2.41 -19.62 12.32
C GLY A 200 -2.17 -18.18 12.81
N GLN A 201 -0.91 -17.75 12.80
CA GLN A 201 -0.51 -16.39 13.20
C GLN A 201 -1.20 -15.28 12.41
N TRP A 202 -1.68 -15.60 11.21
CA TRP A 202 -2.28 -14.68 10.25
C TRP A 202 -3.74 -14.31 10.57
N LEU A 203 -4.36 -14.93 11.58
CA LEU A 203 -5.65 -14.48 12.14
C LEU A 203 -5.49 -13.54 13.34
N LYS A 204 -4.28 -13.41 13.88
CA LYS A 204 -4.02 -12.49 15.00
C LYS A 204 -3.93 -11.06 14.44
N PRO A 205 -4.67 -10.09 15.00
CA PRO A 205 -4.58 -8.71 14.56
C PRO A 205 -3.18 -8.15 14.82
N GLY A 206 -2.60 -7.57 13.78
CA GLY A 206 -1.40 -6.76 13.85
C GLY A 206 -1.70 -5.29 14.17
N PRO A 207 -0.67 -4.43 14.20
CA PRO A 207 -0.84 -3.00 14.41
C PRO A 207 -1.51 -2.33 13.20
N GLU A 208 -2.06 -1.12 13.41
CA GLU A 208 -2.62 -0.30 12.31
C GLU A 208 -1.55 0.20 11.32
N ARG A 209 -0.29 0.28 11.76
CA ARG A 209 0.88 0.55 10.92
C ARG A 209 1.96 -0.49 11.20
N PRO A 210 2.35 -1.33 10.23
CA PRO A 210 3.18 -2.49 10.49
C PRO A 210 4.68 -2.19 10.39
N TYR A 211 5.04 -1.01 9.89
CA TYR A 211 6.40 -0.50 9.84
C TYR A 211 6.45 1.02 10.02
N VAL A 212 7.65 1.50 10.28
CA VAL A 212 8.03 2.91 10.30
C VAL A 212 8.86 3.23 9.05
N ASP A 213 8.60 4.37 8.39
CA ASP A 213 9.29 4.86 7.19
C ASP A 213 10.21 6.05 7.42
#